data_AF-A0A7K0MUW4-F1
#
_entry.id   AF-A0A7K0MUW4-F1
#
_cell.length_a   1.000
_cell.length_b   1.000
_cell.length_c   1.000
_cell.angle_alpha   90.00
_cell.angle_beta   90.00
_cell.angle_gamma   90.00
#
_symmetry.space_group_name_H-M   'P 1'
#
loop_
_entity.id
_entity.type
_entity.pdbx_description
1 polymer ?
#
loop_
_entity_poly.entity_id
_entity_poly.type
_entity_poly.pdbx_seq_one_letter_code
_entity_poly.pdbx_strand_id
1 'polypeptide(L)'
;MNRNRSPLFITAGILVALGAFLTYISGYYVDWLWFNSVDFTSVWSTVLTTKIELFILVGAITSFVISLNIYIAYKRRPLYVPSSIEISGLERLRAQIEPIRRWVFLAVILVLTYFAGTSGMVFWREWLLFKNSTDFGVKDPQFGLDVSFFAFKLPMWQAVIGWGISTLVLATLASAFIHYMYGGIRTAVQSDRTTVAARVQISILLGFIVLLKAVAYWFDRYSLALKEGKLINGLTYTDVNAVLPAKAILSAIAVVCALLFFANIVRRSWLLPAAGTALLVISSVLIAGIYPGAIQQFQVKPSESSKEAPFIQRNIDATRSAYDLDDVTMQDYNATISTNAGQLAKDASTISNIRLMDPNVLSATFRQLQQIKPYYTFPESLDIDRYTVNGVSRDAVVAIRELNIEGNPSRNWINDHLVYTHGFGFVAAYGNAVDADGKPNFLVGDLPPTKGLGKFEPRVYFGENVPSYSIIGGKKTNSPVEFDYPDDTSANGQKNYTYTGTGGVPVGSTLNKLIFALKYGEQRILL
;
A
#
# COMPACT_ATOMS: atom_id res chain seq x y z
N MET A 1 -51.04 10.49 2.01
CA MET A 1 -50.53 9.42 2.92
C MET A 1 -49.18 9.86 3.50
N ASN A 2 -49.21 10.66 4.57
CA ASN A 2 -48.01 11.00 5.35
C ASN A 2 -47.74 9.83 6.31
N ARG A 3 -46.83 8.94 5.92
CA ARG A 3 -46.37 7.87 6.78
C ARG A 3 -45.48 8.51 7.85
N ASN A 4 -46.04 8.72 9.04
CA ASN A 4 -45.33 9.20 10.23
C ASN A 4 -44.00 8.43 10.35
N ARG A 5 -42.87 9.08 10.04
CA ARG A 5 -41.56 8.57 10.43
C ARG A 5 -41.53 8.63 11.95
N SER A 6 -41.75 7.48 12.60
CA SER A 6 -41.71 7.40 14.06
C SER A 6 -40.40 8.02 14.55
N PRO A 7 -40.44 8.95 15.53
CA PRO A 7 -39.25 9.58 16.11
C PRO A 7 -38.16 8.56 16.49
N LEU A 8 -38.58 7.34 16.86
CA LEU A 8 -37.70 6.22 17.19
C LEU A 8 -36.72 5.85 16.06
N PHE A 9 -37.16 5.82 14.79
CA PHE A 9 -36.26 5.50 13.67
C PHE A 9 -35.24 6.61 13.40
N ILE A 10 -35.63 7.87 13.62
CA ILE A 10 -34.75 9.03 13.47
C ILE A 10 -33.71 9.03 14.60
N THR A 11 -34.15 8.84 15.85
CA THR A 11 -33.27 8.74 17.02
C THR A 11 -32.31 7.55 16.88
N ALA A 12 -32.80 6.37 16.48
CA ALA A 12 -31.95 5.21 16.23
C ALA A 12 -30.92 5.49 15.13
N GLY A 13 -31.33 6.14 14.02
CA GLY A 13 -30.40 6.53 12.95
C GLY A 13 -29.31 7.51 13.42
N ILE A 14 -29.67 8.50 14.24
CA ILE A 14 -28.71 9.46 14.82
C ILE A 14 -27.74 8.74 15.76
N LEU A 15 -28.23 7.85 16.62
CA LEU A 15 -27.38 7.11 17.55
C LEU A 15 -26.41 6.18 16.80
N VAL A 16 -26.86 5.51 15.74
CA VAL A 16 -25.98 4.69 14.89
C VAL A 16 -24.93 5.55 14.19
N ALA A 17 -25.32 6.71 13.63
CA ALA A 17 -24.40 7.63 12.99
C ALA A 17 -23.36 8.20 13.98
N LEU A 18 -23.80 8.57 15.19
CA LEU A 18 -22.93 9.04 16.26
C LEU A 18 -21.96 7.94 16.72
N GLY A 19 -22.44 6.72 16.90
CA GLY A 19 -21.62 5.56 17.24
C GLY A 19 -20.55 5.30 16.19
N ALA A 20 -20.93 5.25 14.91
CA ALA A 20 -20.00 5.08 13.80
C ALA A 20 -18.96 6.22 13.73
N PHE A 21 -19.38 7.46 13.96
CA PHE A 21 -18.49 8.61 14.00
C PHE A 21 -17.49 8.54 15.16
N LEU A 22 -17.94 8.15 16.35
CA LEU A 22 -17.06 7.98 17.52
C LEU A 22 -16.06 6.83 17.31
N THR A 23 -16.49 5.71 16.73
CA THR A 23 -15.58 4.61 16.35
C THR A 23 -14.57 5.04 15.29
N TYR A 24 -14.98 5.86 14.33
CA TYR A 24 -14.06 6.39 13.32
C TYR A 24 -13.00 7.31 13.94
N ILE A 25 -13.40 8.23 14.83
CA ILE A 25 -12.48 9.16 15.50
C ILE A 25 -11.58 8.44 16.51
N SER A 26 -12.07 7.40 17.19
CA SER A 26 -11.28 6.67 18.18
C SER A 26 -10.01 6.09 17.57
N GLY A 27 -10.06 5.66 16.30
CA GLY A 27 -8.89 5.24 15.53
C GLY A 27 -7.80 6.32 15.49
N TYR A 28 -8.13 7.52 15.02
CA TYR A 28 -7.18 8.64 14.94
C TYR A 28 -6.60 9.03 16.29
N TYR A 29 -7.40 9.03 17.35
CA TYR A 29 -6.92 9.38 18.69
C TYR A 29 -6.00 8.31 19.26
N VAL A 30 -6.31 7.02 19.08
CA VAL A 30 -5.39 5.94 19.51
C VAL A 30 -4.10 5.98 18.71
N ASP A 31 -4.16 6.25 17.41
CA ASP A 31 -2.95 6.38 16.59
C ASP A 31 -2.11 7.58 17.07
N TRP A 32 -2.74 8.71 17.39
CA TRP A 32 -2.06 9.85 18.01
C TRP A 32 -1.38 9.47 19.33
N LEU A 33 -2.09 8.74 20.21
CA LEU A 33 -1.52 8.27 21.47
C LEU A 33 -0.32 7.33 21.25
N TRP A 34 -0.38 6.47 20.22
CA TRP A 34 0.73 5.60 19.84
C TRP A 34 1.94 6.41 19.36
N PHE A 35 1.77 7.33 18.42
CA PHE A 35 2.85 8.21 17.97
C PHE A 35 3.40 9.07 19.11
N ASN A 36 2.57 9.45 20.08
CA ASN A 36 3.01 10.15 21.29
C ASN A 36 3.84 9.27 22.22
N SER A 37 3.58 7.97 22.30
CA SER A 37 4.40 7.06 23.14
C SER A 37 5.82 6.84 22.62
N VAL A 38 6.09 7.18 21.35
CA VAL A 38 7.40 7.05 20.71
C VAL A 38 8.00 8.40 20.31
N ASP A 39 7.43 9.52 20.77
CA ASP A 39 7.87 10.89 20.44
C ASP A 39 7.83 11.28 18.94
N PHE A 40 6.99 10.61 18.14
CA PHE A 40 6.81 10.87 16.70
C PHE A 40 5.47 11.55 16.37
N THR A 41 4.92 12.38 17.27
CA THR A 41 3.66 13.13 17.03
C THR A 41 3.72 14.07 15.82
N SER A 42 4.91 14.56 15.48
CA SER A 42 5.17 15.35 14.27
C SER A 42 4.87 14.56 12.98
N VAL A 43 5.16 13.26 12.96
CA VAL A 43 4.86 12.38 11.82
C VAL A 43 3.35 12.22 11.69
N TRP A 44 2.66 11.90 12.78
CA TRP A 44 1.19 11.77 12.77
C TRP A 44 0.49 13.04 12.30
N SER A 45 0.88 14.19 12.85
CA SER A 45 0.29 15.49 12.48
C SER A 45 0.58 15.84 11.03
N THR A 46 1.79 15.58 10.52
CA THR A 46 2.13 15.78 9.10
C THR A 46 1.29 14.89 8.17
N VAL A 47 1.12 13.60 8.52
CA VAL A 47 0.30 12.67 7.73
C VAL A 47 -1.17 13.10 7.75
N LEU A 48 -1.72 13.43 8.92
CA LEU A 48 -3.12 13.84 9.06
C LEU A 48 -3.40 15.14 8.32
N THR A 49 -2.59 16.17 8.53
CA THR A 49 -2.75 17.48 7.86
C THR A 49 -2.65 17.31 6.36
N THR A 50 -1.69 16.55 5.85
CA THR A 50 -1.57 16.25 4.42
C THR A 50 -2.81 15.54 3.87
N LYS A 51 -3.35 14.54 4.58
CA LYS A 51 -4.58 13.87 4.17
C LYS A 51 -5.77 14.85 4.14
N ILE A 52 -5.92 15.70 5.14
CA ILE A 52 -6.98 16.73 5.17
C ILE A 52 -6.82 17.72 4.00
N GLU A 53 -5.60 18.20 3.75
CA GLU A 53 -5.30 19.10 2.61
C GLU A 53 -5.69 18.46 1.29
N LEU A 54 -5.28 17.21 1.05
CA LEU A 54 -5.63 16.47 -0.16
C LEU A 54 -7.13 16.19 -0.26
N PHE A 55 -7.79 15.86 0.85
CA PHE A 55 -9.25 15.67 0.88
C PHE A 55 -9.97 16.93 0.40
N ILE A 56 -9.60 18.09 0.95
CA ILE A 56 -10.23 19.37 0.61
C ILE A 56 -9.90 19.74 -0.83
N LEU A 57 -8.63 19.67 -1.24
CA LEU A 57 -8.18 20.10 -2.56
C LEU A 57 -8.76 19.23 -3.68
N VAL A 58 -8.59 17.90 -3.57
CA VAL A 58 -9.08 16.95 -4.59
C VAL A 58 -10.60 16.92 -4.59
N GLY A 59 -11.23 16.91 -3.42
CA GLY A 59 -12.68 16.94 -3.27
C GLY A 59 -13.30 18.19 -3.89
N ALA A 60 -12.79 19.37 -3.54
CA ALA A 60 -13.30 20.64 -4.04
C ALA A 60 -13.11 20.79 -5.55
N ILE A 61 -11.92 20.49 -6.09
CA ILE A 61 -11.66 20.61 -7.54
C ILE A 61 -12.52 19.63 -8.34
N THR A 62 -12.58 18.36 -7.92
CA THR A 62 -13.37 17.33 -8.62
C THR A 62 -14.85 17.69 -8.61
N SER A 63 -15.39 18.02 -7.43
CA SER A 63 -16.78 18.39 -7.25
C SER A 63 -17.13 19.64 -8.06
N PHE A 64 -16.25 20.66 -8.06
CA PHE A 64 -16.41 21.86 -8.87
C PHE A 64 -16.47 21.54 -10.36
N VAL A 65 -15.52 20.79 -10.90
CA VAL A 65 -15.45 20.46 -12.34
C VAL A 65 -16.70 19.69 -12.79
N ILE A 66 -17.10 18.65 -12.04
CA ILE A 66 -18.27 17.83 -12.39
C ILE A 66 -19.56 18.64 -12.25
N SER A 67 -19.74 19.36 -11.14
CA SER A 67 -20.97 20.11 -10.86
C SER A 67 -21.14 21.30 -11.80
N LEU A 68 -20.04 21.96 -12.19
CA LEU A 68 -20.06 22.99 -13.23
C LEU A 68 -20.54 22.43 -14.57
N ASN A 69 -20.06 21.24 -14.95
CA ASN A 69 -20.48 20.59 -16.18
C ASN A 69 -21.95 20.14 -16.16
N ILE A 70 -22.42 19.60 -15.02
CA ILE A 70 -23.85 19.33 -14.77
C ILE A 70 -24.68 20.60 -14.92
N TYR A 71 -24.23 21.71 -14.31
CA TYR A 71 -24.92 23.00 -14.38
C TYR A 71 -25.00 23.54 -15.82
N ILE A 72 -23.90 23.48 -16.57
CA ILE A 72 -23.87 23.91 -17.99
C ILE A 72 -24.82 23.05 -18.83
N ALA A 73 -24.80 21.73 -18.66
CA ALA A 73 -25.69 20.81 -19.37
C ALA A 73 -27.17 21.13 -19.09
N TYR A 74 -27.51 21.37 -17.82
CA TYR A 74 -28.86 21.73 -17.41
C TYR A 74 -29.31 23.10 -17.93
N LYS A 75 -28.43 24.11 -17.92
CA LYS A 75 -28.73 25.46 -18.38
C LYS A 75 -28.93 25.52 -19.90
N ARG A 76 -28.25 24.66 -20.65
CA ARG A 76 -28.33 24.58 -22.12
C ARG A 76 -29.35 23.55 -22.62
N ARG A 77 -30.27 23.09 -21.76
CA ARG A 77 -31.33 22.15 -22.15
C ARG A 77 -32.30 22.75 -23.18
N PRO A 78 -32.86 21.94 -24.09
CA PRO A 78 -33.92 22.40 -24.98
C PRO A 78 -35.21 22.72 -24.18
N LEU A 79 -35.86 23.83 -24.50
CA LEU A 79 -37.11 24.28 -23.84
C LEU A 79 -38.36 23.57 -24.35
N TYR A 80 -38.31 22.98 -25.55
CA TYR A 80 -39.43 22.26 -26.17
C TYR A 80 -39.00 20.84 -26.58
N VAL A 81 -39.71 19.83 -26.08
CA VAL A 81 -39.43 18.41 -26.36
C VAL A 81 -40.73 17.77 -26.88
N PRO A 82 -40.80 17.34 -28.15
CA PRO A 82 -41.97 16.62 -28.69
C PRO A 82 -42.17 15.29 -27.95
N SER A 83 -43.41 14.90 -27.68
CA SER A 83 -43.77 13.73 -26.85
C SER A 83 -43.45 12.39 -27.54
N SER A 84 -42.78 11.50 -26.81
CA SER A 84 -42.51 10.09 -27.17
C SER A 84 -42.62 9.20 -25.91
N ILE A 85 -42.68 7.87 -26.06
CA ILE A 85 -42.87 6.93 -24.94
C ILE A 85 -41.67 6.96 -23.95
N GLU A 86 -40.43 7.06 -24.43
CA GLU A 86 -39.22 7.30 -23.59
C GLU A 86 -39.35 8.56 -22.71
N ILE A 87 -40.07 9.58 -23.19
CA ILE A 87 -40.22 10.87 -22.50
C ILE A 87 -41.15 10.74 -21.29
N SER A 88 -42.17 9.88 -21.32
CA SER A 88 -43.14 9.71 -20.22
C SER A 88 -42.51 9.22 -18.90
N GLY A 89 -41.53 8.30 -18.96
CA GLY A 89 -40.79 7.84 -17.78
C GLY A 89 -39.82 8.88 -17.23
N LEU A 90 -39.12 9.58 -18.14
CA LEU A 90 -38.21 10.69 -17.78
C LEU A 90 -38.97 11.90 -17.22
N GLU A 91 -40.18 12.17 -17.70
CA GLU A 91 -41.04 13.25 -17.24
C GLU A 91 -41.51 13.03 -15.81
N ARG A 92 -41.85 11.78 -15.42
CA ARG A 92 -42.12 11.43 -14.02
C ARG A 92 -40.90 11.66 -13.11
N LEU A 93 -39.69 11.28 -13.56
CA LEU A 93 -38.46 11.51 -12.81
C LEU A 93 -38.16 13.01 -12.66
N ARG A 94 -38.31 13.79 -13.74
CA ARG A 94 -38.16 15.26 -13.71
C ARG A 94 -39.16 15.91 -12.75
N ALA A 95 -40.43 15.51 -12.80
CA ALA A 95 -41.48 16.06 -11.94
C ALA A 95 -41.20 15.83 -10.44
N GLN A 96 -40.52 14.73 -10.08
CA GLN A 96 -40.08 14.47 -8.71
C GLN A 96 -38.85 15.29 -8.30
N ILE A 97 -37.91 15.50 -9.21
CA ILE A 97 -36.64 16.18 -8.93
C ILE A 97 -36.76 17.71 -8.98
N GLU A 98 -37.56 18.26 -9.90
CA GLU A 98 -37.66 19.72 -10.10
C GLU A 98 -37.99 20.53 -8.85
N PRO A 99 -38.95 20.11 -7.98
CA PRO A 99 -39.28 20.84 -6.75
C PRO A 99 -38.11 20.91 -5.75
N ILE A 100 -37.25 19.88 -5.73
CA ILE A 100 -36.14 19.74 -4.78
C ILE A 100 -34.76 19.93 -5.42
N ARG A 101 -34.70 20.40 -6.68
CA ARG A 101 -33.49 20.40 -7.50
C ARG A 101 -32.29 21.07 -6.84
N ARG A 102 -32.51 22.21 -6.16
CA ARG A 102 -31.43 22.93 -5.47
C ARG A 102 -30.79 22.07 -4.38
N TRP A 103 -31.60 21.35 -3.60
CA TRP A 103 -31.13 20.43 -2.56
C TRP A 103 -30.48 19.19 -3.14
N VAL A 104 -31.02 18.63 -4.23
CA VAL A 104 -30.39 17.50 -4.94
C VAL A 104 -29.02 17.91 -5.48
N PHE A 105 -28.89 19.09 -6.07
CA PHE A 105 -27.62 19.59 -6.59
C PHE A 105 -26.59 19.82 -5.47
N LEU A 106 -26.99 20.39 -4.34
CA LEU A 106 -26.13 20.52 -3.16
C LEU A 106 -25.73 19.14 -2.59
N ALA A 107 -26.66 18.18 -2.54
CA ALA A 107 -26.35 16.82 -2.11
C ALA A 107 -25.35 16.15 -3.06
N VAL A 108 -25.48 16.33 -4.38
CA VAL A 108 -24.51 15.83 -5.36
C VAL A 108 -23.13 16.46 -5.14
N ILE A 109 -23.04 17.78 -4.92
CA ILE A 109 -21.77 18.45 -4.61
C ILE A 109 -21.12 17.83 -3.37
N LEU A 110 -21.88 17.65 -2.28
CA LEU A 110 -21.36 17.09 -1.02
C LEU A 110 -20.89 15.63 -1.20
N VAL A 111 -21.69 14.82 -1.90
CA VAL A 111 -21.35 13.42 -2.21
C VAL A 111 -20.07 13.36 -3.06
N LEU A 112 -19.97 14.17 -4.11
CA LEU A 112 -18.78 14.23 -4.95
C LEU A 112 -17.55 14.69 -4.17
N THR A 113 -17.67 15.73 -3.34
CA THR A 113 -16.58 16.21 -2.50
C THR A 113 -16.11 15.13 -1.53
N TYR A 114 -17.02 14.42 -0.88
CA TYR A 114 -16.67 13.36 0.06
C TYR A 114 -15.94 12.19 -0.62
N PHE A 115 -16.48 11.66 -1.71
CA PHE A 115 -15.86 10.51 -2.39
C PHE A 115 -14.55 10.88 -3.09
N ALA A 116 -14.50 12.02 -3.78
CA ALA A 116 -13.28 12.48 -4.44
C ALA A 116 -12.21 12.95 -3.45
N GLY A 117 -12.60 13.59 -2.34
CA GLY A 117 -11.67 13.93 -1.28
C GLY A 117 -11.07 12.68 -0.65
N THR A 118 -11.90 11.66 -0.38
CA THR A 118 -11.44 10.38 0.18
C THR A 118 -10.45 9.67 -0.76
N SER A 119 -10.68 9.67 -2.07
CA SER A 119 -9.73 9.09 -3.02
C SER A 119 -8.42 9.89 -3.09
N GLY A 120 -8.47 11.21 -2.93
CA GLY A 120 -7.28 12.07 -2.84
C GLY A 120 -6.38 11.75 -1.65
N MET A 121 -6.96 11.40 -0.49
CA MET A 121 -6.20 11.06 0.73
C MET A 121 -5.25 9.87 0.56
N VAL A 122 -5.54 8.96 -0.37
CA VAL A 122 -4.70 7.75 -0.59
C VAL A 122 -3.30 8.14 -1.07
N PHE A 123 -3.17 9.26 -1.81
CA PHE A 123 -1.93 9.73 -2.41
C PHE A 123 -1.07 10.61 -1.48
N TRP A 124 -1.33 10.58 -0.17
CA TRP A 124 -0.60 11.42 0.80
C TRP A 124 0.92 11.16 0.78
N ARG A 125 1.33 9.90 0.58
CA ARG A 125 2.74 9.51 0.55
C ARG A 125 3.41 10.01 -0.72
N GLU A 126 2.78 9.78 -1.86
CA GLU A 126 3.26 10.24 -3.17
C GLU A 126 3.35 11.77 -3.21
N TRP A 127 2.41 12.47 -2.60
CA TRP A 127 2.46 13.93 -2.44
C TRP A 127 3.62 14.41 -1.56
N LEU A 128 3.84 13.77 -0.40
CA LEU A 128 4.96 14.14 0.47
C LEU A 128 6.31 13.84 -0.17
N LEU A 129 6.45 12.71 -0.86
CA LEU A 129 7.65 12.37 -1.62
C LEU A 129 7.88 13.36 -2.77
N PHE A 130 6.83 13.75 -3.49
CA PHE A 130 6.92 14.74 -4.56
C PHE A 130 7.37 16.12 -4.02
N LYS A 131 6.69 16.61 -2.98
CA LYS A 131 6.94 17.94 -2.40
C LYS A 131 8.31 18.04 -1.74
N ASN A 132 8.77 16.97 -1.09
CA ASN A 132 10.06 16.92 -0.39
C ASN A 132 11.11 16.13 -1.17
N SER A 133 10.97 16.05 -2.50
CA SER A 133 11.91 15.31 -3.34
C SER A 133 13.32 15.90 -3.24
N THR A 134 14.30 15.03 -3.10
CA THR A 134 15.73 15.35 -3.10
C THR A 134 16.41 14.63 -4.24
N ASP A 135 17.37 15.28 -4.89
CA ASP A 135 18.11 14.67 -5.99
C ASP A 135 19.08 13.60 -5.43
N PHE A 136 19.17 12.47 -6.12
CA PHE A 136 20.14 11.43 -5.77
C PHE A 136 21.54 11.72 -6.32
N GLY A 137 21.66 12.62 -7.31
CA GLY A 137 22.93 12.98 -7.95
C GLY A 137 23.36 12.00 -9.04
N VAL A 138 22.59 10.94 -9.27
CA VAL A 138 22.83 9.92 -10.28
C VAL A 138 21.75 10.00 -11.35
N LYS A 139 22.17 10.06 -12.61
CA LYS A 139 21.28 10.13 -13.76
C LYS A 139 21.03 8.76 -14.36
N ASP A 140 19.80 8.52 -14.77
CA ASP A 140 19.43 7.31 -15.49
C ASP A 140 20.09 7.29 -16.88
N PRO A 141 20.56 6.12 -17.35
CA PRO A 141 21.29 5.99 -18.61
C PRO A 141 20.42 6.14 -19.87
N GLN A 142 19.09 6.14 -19.74
CA GLN A 142 18.16 6.14 -20.87
C GLN A 142 17.53 7.52 -21.13
N PHE A 143 17.07 8.22 -20.10
CA PHE A 143 16.43 9.54 -20.21
C PHE A 143 17.31 10.69 -19.71
N GLY A 144 18.43 10.40 -19.05
CA GLY A 144 19.33 11.40 -18.50
C GLY A 144 18.72 12.21 -17.36
N LEU A 145 17.67 11.69 -16.74
CA LEU A 145 16.99 12.30 -15.60
C LEU A 145 17.57 11.75 -14.30
N ASP A 146 17.61 12.57 -13.26
CA ASP A 146 18.01 12.09 -11.93
C ASP A 146 17.08 10.97 -11.47
N VAL A 147 17.62 9.94 -10.81
CA VAL A 147 16.84 8.78 -10.34
C VAL A 147 15.69 9.21 -9.40
N SER A 148 15.83 10.34 -8.69
CA SER A 148 14.77 10.93 -7.86
C SER A 148 13.51 11.28 -8.64
N PHE A 149 13.61 11.56 -9.94
CA PHE A 149 12.44 11.78 -10.79
C PHE A 149 11.57 10.52 -10.83
N PHE A 150 12.17 9.34 -11.00
CA PHE A 150 11.47 8.08 -11.09
C PHE A 150 10.93 7.62 -9.74
N ALA A 151 11.71 7.82 -8.66
CA ALA A 151 11.31 7.42 -7.31
C ALA A 151 10.21 8.33 -6.70
N PHE A 152 10.32 9.65 -6.89
CA PHE A 152 9.48 10.60 -6.15
C PHE A 152 8.51 11.39 -7.03
N LYS A 153 8.90 11.76 -8.26
CA LYS A 153 8.12 12.69 -9.09
C LYS A 153 7.13 11.99 -10.03
N LEU A 154 7.58 10.92 -10.68
CA LEU A 154 6.81 10.18 -11.68
C LEU A 154 5.50 9.59 -11.12
N PRO A 155 5.48 8.93 -9.93
CA PRO A 155 4.24 8.38 -9.37
C PRO A 155 3.18 9.47 -9.14
N MET A 156 3.58 10.65 -8.66
CA MET A 156 2.66 11.77 -8.45
C MET A 156 2.10 12.31 -9.77
N TRP A 157 2.93 12.49 -10.80
CA TRP A 157 2.44 12.90 -12.12
C TRP A 157 1.44 11.89 -12.70
N GLN A 158 1.71 10.60 -12.58
CA GLN A 158 0.79 9.55 -13.01
C GLN A 158 -0.52 9.57 -12.21
N ALA A 159 -0.46 9.80 -10.89
CA ALA A 159 -1.64 9.97 -10.05
C ALA A 159 -2.49 11.17 -10.48
N VAL A 160 -1.88 12.33 -10.75
CA VAL A 160 -2.57 13.54 -11.22
C VAL A 160 -3.22 13.32 -12.59
N ILE A 161 -2.51 12.69 -13.54
CA ILE A 161 -3.05 12.38 -14.87
C ILE A 161 -4.23 11.41 -14.76
N GLY A 162 -4.10 10.34 -13.97
CA GLY A 162 -5.16 9.36 -13.74
C GLY A 162 -6.39 9.97 -13.04
N TRP A 163 -6.17 10.82 -12.05
CA TRP A 163 -7.24 11.58 -11.38
C TRP A 163 -7.95 12.55 -12.35
N GLY A 164 -7.20 13.28 -13.17
CA GLY A 164 -7.75 14.19 -14.18
C GLY A 164 -8.61 13.47 -15.22
N ILE A 165 -8.12 12.35 -15.76
CA ILE A 165 -8.89 11.50 -16.68
C ILE A 165 -10.17 11.00 -16.00
N SER A 166 -10.08 10.46 -14.79
CA SER A 166 -11.23 9.94 -14.04
C SER A 166 -12.28 11.02 -13.78
N THR A 167 -11.85 12.22 -13.37
CA THR A 167 -12.71 13.38 -13.15
C THR A 167 -13.43 13.79 -14.43
N LEU A 168 -12.73 13.87 -15.56
CA LEU A 168 -13.34 14.21 -16.85
C LEU A 168 -14.29 13.13 -17.36
N VAL A 169 -13.98 11.85 -17.16
CA VAL A 169 -14.88 10.75 -17.50
C VAL A 169 -16.18 10.86 -16.69
N LEU A 170 -16.09 11.05 -15.38
CA LEU A 170 -17.26 11.26 -14.53
C LEU A 170 -18.05 12.52 -14.93
N ALA A 171 -17.37 13.63 -15.24
CA ALA A 171 -18.00 14.83 -15.75
C ALA A 171 -18.72 14.59 -17.10
N THR A 172 -18.13 13.78 -17.98
CA THR A 172 -18.72 13.40 -19.27
C THR A 172 -19.96 12.55 -19.07
N LEU A 173 -19.89 11.53 -18.22
CA LEU A 173 -21.03 10.66 -17.89
C LEU A 173 -22.16 11.44 -17.24
N ALA A 174 -21.85 12.29 -16.26
CA ALA A 174 -22.84 13.14 -15.60
C ALA A 174 -23.48 14.13 -16.60
N SER A 175 -22.68 14.76 -17.47
CA SER A 175 -23.21 15.68 -18.49
C SER A 175 -24.07 14.96 -19.52
N ALA A 176 -23.63 13.79 -19.99
CA ALA A 176 -24.39 12.96 -20.91
C ALA A 176 -25.71 12.50 -20.30
N PHE A 177 -25.69 12.10 -19.01
CA PHE A 177 -26.90 11.77 -18.27
C PHE A 177 -27.87 12.95 -18.18
N ILE A 178 -27.40 14.16 -17.87
CA ILE A 178 -28.25 15.36 -17.81
C ILE A 178 -28.80 15.70 -19.21
N HIS A 179 -27.98 15.64 -20.25
CA HIS A 179 -28.45 15.85 -21.63
C HIS A 179 -29.45 14.80 -22.06
N TYR A 180 -29.28 13.53 -21.71
CA TYR A 180 -30.27 12.48 -21.96
C TYR A 180 -31.55 12.75 -21.16
N MET A 181 -31.42 13.02 -19.86
CA MET A 181 -32.54 13.24 -18.95
C MET A 181 -33.38 14.45 -19.36
N TYR A 182 -32.82 15.50 -19.96
CA TYR A 182 -33.56 16.69 -20.44
C TYR A 182 -33.73 16.76 -21.97
N GLY A 183 -33.54 15.65 -22.70
CA GLY A 183 -33.87 15.55 -24.14
C GLY A 183 -32.88 16.21 -25.11
N GLY A 184 -31.67 16.53 -24.62
CA GLY A 184 -30.50 16.95 -25.41
C GLY A 184 -29.83 15.81 -26.19
N ILE A 185 -29.96 14.56 -25.72
CA ILE A 185 -29.61 13.33 -26.44
C ILE A 185 -30.88 12.49 -26.58
N ARG A 186 -31.18 11.99 -27.78
CA ARG A 186 -32.37 11.21 -28.10
C ARG A 186 -31.98 9.95 -28.85
N THR A 187 -32.39 8.79 -28.34
CA THR A 187 -32.08 7.46 -28.88
C THR A 187 -33.12 6.97 -29.88
N ALA A 188 -34.40 7.31 -29.67
CA ALA A 188 -35.53 6.82 -30.48
C ALA A 188 -35.93 7.69 -31.70
N VAL A 189 -35.05 8.59 -32.20
CA VAL A 189 -35.37 9.47 -33.35
C VAL A 189 -34.49 9.16 -34.56
N GLN A 190 -35.10 9.18 -35.75
CA GLN A 190 -34.47 8.81 -37.03
C GLN A 190 -33.49 9.88 -37.56
N SER A 191 -33.65 11.15 -37.17
CA SER A 191 -32.74 12.27 -37.47
C SER A 191 -32.54 13.19 -36.24
N ASP A 192 -31.41 13.90 -36.17
CA ASP A 192 -31.04 14.83 -35.08
C ASP A 192 -31.07 14.26 -33.65
N ARG A 193 -30.34 13.16 -33.45
CA ARG A 193 -30.19 12.48 -32.15
C ARG A 193 -29.53 13.31 -31.04
N THR A 194 -28.87 14.44 -31.36
CA THR A 194 -28.15 15.26 -30.37
C THR A 194 -28.27 16.76 -30.65
N THR A 195 -28.64 17.56 -29.65
CA THR A 195 -28.63 19.02 -29.75
C THR A 195 -27.22 19.56 -29.96
N VAL A 196 -27.11 20.79 -30.47
CA VAL A 196 -25.79 21.45 -30.66
C VAL A 196 -25.07 21.60 -29.32
N ALA A 197 -25.77 22.01 -28.26
CA ALA A 197 -25.18 22.17 -26.93
C ALA A 197 -24.65 20.86 -26.35
N ALA A 198 -25.43 19.77 -26.45
CA ALA A 198 -25.02 18.44 -25.97
C ALA A 198 -23.78 17.94 -26.73
N ARG A 199 -23.80 18.06 -28.06
CA ARG A 199 -22.69 17.67 -28.93
C ARG A 199 -21.41 18.44 -28.64
N VAL A 200 -21.48 19.77 -28.49
CA VAL A 200 -20.32 20.62 -28.20
C VAL A 200 -19.72 20.28 -26.85
N GLN A 201 -20.54 20.23 -25.79
CA GLN A 201 -20.05 19.95 -24.44
C GLN A 201 -19.39 18.55 -24.34
N ILE A 202 -20.04 17.52 -24.88
CA ILE A 202 -19.51 16.16 -24.84
C ILE A 202 -18.24 16.05 -25.69
N SER A 203 -18.18 16.71 -26.85
CA SER A 203 -16.98 16.72 -27.69
C SER A 203 -15.80 17.41 -27.00
N ILE A 204 -16.05 18.50 -26.26
CA ILE A 204 -15.00 19.18 -25.49
C ILE A 204 -14.47 18.25 -24.38
N LEU A 205 -15.37 17.63 -23.60
CA LEU A 205 -14.96 16.74 -22.52
C LEU A 205 -14.21 15.50 -23.02
N LEU A 206 -14.70 14.86 -24.08
CA LEU A 206 -14.01 13.75 -24.73
C LEU A 206 -12.66 14.17 -25.32
N GLY A 207 -12.59 15.36 -25.95
CA GLY A 207 -11.35 15.93 -26.44
C GLY A 207 -10.31 16.10 -25.34
N PHE A 208 -10.69 16.63 -24.19
CA PHE A 208 -9.80 16.74 -23.03
C PHE A 208 -9.38 15.39 -22.44
N ILE A 209 -10.27 14.39 -22.41
CA ILE A 209 -9.92 13.02 -21.99
C ILE A 209 -8.84 12.44 -22.90
N VAL A 210 -9.03 12.54 -24.21
CA VAL A 210 -8.05 12.03 -25.18
C VAL A 210 -6.74 12.83 -25.11
N LEU A 211 -6.80 14.14 -24.87
CA LEU A 211 -5.62 14.97 -24.67
C LEU A 211 -4.83 14.56 -23.41
N LEU A 212 -5.50 14.35 -22.28
CA LEU A 212 -4.83 13.81 -21.09
C LEU A 212 -4.30 12.40 -21.32
N LYS A 213 -4.96 11.58 -22.14
CA LYS A 213 -4.45 10.27 -22.53
C LYS A 213 -3.17 10.38 -23.39
N ALA A 214 -3.05 11.41 -24.22
CA ALA A 214 -1.81 11.71 -24.93
C ALA A 214 -0.66 12.03 -23.97
N VAL A 215 -0.93 12.83 -22.93
CA VAL A 215 0.04 13.12 -21.86
C VAL A 215 0.38 11.84 -21.09
N ALA A 216 -0.61 10.99 -20.79
CA ALA A 216 -0.37 9.70 -20.16
C ALA A 216 0.58 8.82 -20.98
N TYR A 217 0.38 8.70 -22.31
CA TYR A 217 1.32 7.95 -23.17
C TYR A 217 2.73 8.52 -23.16
N TRP A 218 2.88 9.84 -23.03
CA TRP A 218 4.19 10.46 -22.92
C TRP A 218 4.89 10.10 -21.61
N PHE A 219 4.15 10.08 -20.49
CA PHE A 219 4.67 9.73 -19.17
C PHE A 219 4.89 8.21 -18.98
N ASP A 220 4.06 7.36 -19.62
CA ASP A 220 4.21 5.90 -19.64
C ASP A 220 5.59 5.45 -20.15
N ARG A 221 6.26 6.29 -20.95
CA ARG A 221 7.63 6.02 -21.43
C ARG A 221 8.62 5.95 -20.28
N TYR A 222 8.52 6.87 -19.32
CA TYR A 222 9.42 6.92 -18.17
C TYR A 222 9.17 5.74 -17.22
N SER A 223 7.92 5.29 -17.09
CA SER A 223 7.61 4.13 -16.23
C SER A 223 8.17 2.81 -16.74
N LEU A 224 8.59 2.73 -18.01
CA LEU A 224 9.29 1.55 -18.52
C LEU A 224 10.62 1.32 -17.79
N ALA A 225 11.24 2.36 -17.23
CA ALA A 225 12.45 2.22 -16.42
C ALA A 225 12.20 1.48 -15.09
N LEU A 226 10.97 1.46 -14.60
CA LEU A 226 10.57 0.84 -13.33
C LEU A 226 9.80 -0.48 -13.56
N LYS A 227 9.72 -0.96 -14.79
CA LYS A 227 8.97 -2.15 -15.16
C LYS A 227 9.66 -3.39 -14.59
N GLU A 228 8.92 -4.17 -13.80
CA GLU A 228 9.38 -5.48 -13.37
C GLU A 228 9.37 -6.47 -14.55
N GLY A 229 10.50 -7.14 -14.75
CA GLY A 229 10.70 -8.09 -15.84
C GLY A 229 11.03 -9.48 -15.32
N LYS A 230 11.04 -10.46 -16.23
CA LYS A 230 11.39 -11.85 -15.88
C LYS A 230 12.88 -12.04 -15.55
N LEU A 231 13.74 -11.31 -16.27
CA LEU A 231 15.20 -11.45 -16.17
C LEU A 231 15.83 -10.25 -15.47
N ILE A 232 15.43 -9.04 -15.88
CA ILE A 232 15.91 -7.77 -15.34
C ILE A 232 14.73 -6.85 -15.07
N ASN A 233 14.90 -5.95 -14.10
CA ASN A 233 13.98 -4.83 -13.89
C ASN A 233 14.44 -3.62 -14.71
N GLY A 234 13.51 -2.98 -15.42
CA GLY A 234 13.77 -1.85 -16.29
C GLY A 234 13.63 -2.15 -17.79
N LEU A 235 14.20 -1.28 -18.63
CA LEU A 235 14.00 -1.35 -20.08
C LEU A 235 14.85 -2.44 -20.73
N THR A 236 14.21 -3.24 -21.59
CA THR A 236 14.85 -4.18 -22.52
C THR A 236 15.16 -3.53 -23.87
N TYR A 237 15.88 -4.24 -24.75
CA TYR A 237 16.11 -3.79 -26.13
C TYR A 237 14.81 -3.48 -26.86
N THR A 238 13.80 -4.34 -26.75
CA THR A 238 12.49 -4.13 -27.38
C THR A 238 11.76 -2.94 -26.77
N ASP A 239 11.86 -2.74 -25.44
CA ASP A 239 11.25 -1.59 -24.80
C ASP A 239 11.85 -0.27 -25.34
N VAL A 240 13.18 -0.20 -25.50
CA VAL A 240 13.85 1.01 -25.99
C VAL A 240 13.63 1.26 -27.48
N ASN A 241 13.75 0.23 -28.30
CA ASN A 241 13.73 0.40 -29.75
C ASN A 241 12.34 0.28 -30.37
N ALA A 242 11.36 -0.31 -29.67
CA ALA A 242 10.01 -0.48 -30.17
C ALA A 242 8.95 0.21 -29.31
N VAL A 243 8.92 -0.08 -28.00
CA VAL A 243 7.84 0.40 -27.12
C VAL A 243 7.92 1.91 -26.86
N LEU A 244 9.13 2.45 -26.66
CA LEU A 244 9.33 3.90 -26.48
C LEU A 244 8.87 4.71 -27.71
N PRO A 245 9.33 4.42 -28.95
CA PRO A 245 8.79 5.07 -30.15
C PRO A 245 7.29 4.86 -30.31
N ALA A 246 6.78 3.65 -30.04
CA ALA A 246 5.36 3.35 -30.11
C ALA A 246 4.52 4.26 -29.21
N LYS A 247 4.91 4.43 -27.95
CA LYS A 247 4.24 5.35 -27.00
C LYS A 247 4.31 6.81 -27.46
N ALA A 248 5.44 7.24 -28.02
CA ALA A 248 5.58 8.60 -28.56
C ALA A 248 4.64 8.84 -29.75
N ILE A 249 4.55 7.89 -30.68
CA ILE A 249 3.64 7.96 -31.83
C ILE A 249 2.18 7.96 -31.35
N LEU A 250 1.82 7.10 -30.40
CA LEU A 250 0.47 7.07 -29.83
C LEU A 250 0.10 8.36 -29.10
N SER A 251 1.06 9.01 -28.44
CA SER A 251 0.86 10.35 -27.87
C SER A 251 0.52 11.35 -28.97
N ALA A 252 1.29 11.39 -30.07
CA ALA A 252 1.01 12.28 -31.19
C ALA A 252 -0.35 12.00 -31.86
N ILE A 253 -0.68 10.73 -32.10
CA ILE A 253 -1.98 10.32 -32.65
C ILE A 253 -3.12 10.74 -31.71
N ALA A 254 -2.97 10.55 -30.40
CA ALA A 254 -3.97 10.98 -29.43
C ALA A 254 -4.18 12.51 -29.44
N VAL A 255 -3.12 13.32 -29.61
CA VAL A 255 -3.26 14.77 -29.80
C VAL A 255 -4.09 15.07 -31.05
N VAL A 256 -3.80 14.43 -32.19
CA VAL A 256 -4.59 14.60 -33.42
C VAL A 256 -6.05 14.20 -33.19
N CYS A 257 -6.30 13.08 -32.53
CA CYS A 257 -7.66 12.63 -32.21
C CYS A 257 -8.39 13.64 -31.29
N ALA A 258 -7.72 14.20 -30.29
CA ALA A 258 -8.28 15.26 -29.45
C ALA A 258 -8.67 16.50 -30.27
N LEU A 259 -7.84 16.90 -31.24
CA LEU A 259 -8.16 17.98 -32.18
C LEU A 259 -9.37 17.64 -33.07
N LEU A 260 -9.54 16.39 -33.49
CA LEU A 260 -10.73 15.95 -34.23
C LEU A 260 -12.01 16.02 -33.39
N PHE A 261 -11.93 15.71 -32.09
CA PHE A 261 -13.04 15.95 -31.15
C PHE A 261 -13.39 17.43 -31.07
N PHE A 262 -12.40 18.33 -30.98
CA PHE A 262 -12.67 19.77 -31.00
C PHE A 262 -13.20 20.26 -32.35
N ALA A 263 -12.72 19.71 -33.47
CA ALA A 263 -13.20 20.05 -34.82
C ALA A 263 -14.68 19.70 -35.05
N ASN A 264 -15.23 18.73 -34.31
CA ASN A 264 -16.65 18.39 -34.34
C ASN A 264 -17.55 19.58 -33.95
N ILE A 265 -17.06 20.50 -33.13
CA ILE A 265 -17.77 21.73 -32.72
C ILE A 265 -18.18 22.54 -33.96
N VAL A 266 -17.30 22.62 -34.97
CA VAL A 266 -17.52 23.39 -36.19
C VAL A 266 -18.18 22.55 -37.28
N ARG A 267 -17.71 21.32 -37.49
CA ARG A 267 -18.16 20.43 -38.59
C ARG A 267 -19.52 19.77 -38.33
N ARG A 268 -20.01 19.80 -37.10
CA ARG A 268 -21.34 19.29 -36.69
C ARG A 268 -21.56 17.81 -37.07
N SER A 269 -20.52 16.98 -37.14
CA SER A 269 -20.63 15.56 -37.55
C SER A 269 -19.82 14.64 -36.65
N TRP A 270 -20.49 13.63 -36.08
CA TRP A 270 -19.89 12.58 -35.26
C TRP A 270 -18.89 11.69 -36.02
N LEU A 271 -18.83 11.80 -37.35
CA LEU A 271 -17.90 11.05 -38.18
C LEU A 271 -16.43 11.33 -37.80
N LEU A 272 -16.08 12.59 -37.52
CA LEU A 272 -14.68 12.96 -37.19
C LEU A 272 -14.25 12.39 -35.82
N PRO A 273 -15.01 12.55 -34.72
CA PRO A 273 -14.77 11.84 -33.47
C PRO A 273 -14.70 10.32 -33.59
N ALA A 274 -15.63 9.72 -34.35
CA ALA A 274 -15.66 8.26 -34.54
C ALA A 274 -14.42 7.77 -35.29
N ALA A 275 -14.03 8.46 -36.37
CA ALA A 275 -12.80 8.18 -37.12
C ALA A 275 -11.54 8.35 -36.26
N GLY A 276 -11.46 9.41 -35.46
CA GLY A 276 -10.35 9.62 -34.53
C GLY A 276 -10.27 8.54 -33.46
N THR A 277 -11.40 8.12 -32.90
CA THR A 277 -11.45 7.02 -31.93
C THR A 277 -11.02 5.69 -32.56
N ALA A 278 -11.54 5.37 -33.75
CA ALA A 278 -11.16 4.19 -34.50
C ALA A 278 -9.65 4.19 -34.82
N LEU A 279 -9.12 5.31 -35.30
CA LEU A 279 -7.69 5.50 -35.56
C LEU A 279 -6.87 5.24 -34.30
N LEU A 280 -7.26 5.81 -33.15
CA LEU A 280 -6.53 5.64 -31.90
C LEU A 280 -6.55 4.18 -31.43
N VAL A 281 -7.71 3.52 -31.47
CA VAL A 281 -7.85 2.11 -31.08
C VAL A 281 -7.02 1.21 -31.97
N ILE A 282 -7.18 1.33 -33.30
CA ILE A 282 -6.42 0.53 -34.28
C ILE A 282 -4.92 0.76 -34.10
N SER A 283 -4.50 2.02 -34.03
CA SER A 283 -3.08 2.38 -33.83
C SER A 283 -2.55 1.81 -32.51
N SER A 284 -3.34 1.86 -31.43
CA SER A 284 -2.91 1.32 -30.14
C SER A 284 -2.64 -0.18 -30.20
N VAL A 285 -3.50 -0.96 -30.85
CA VAL A 285 -3.32 -2.41 -31.00
C VAL A 285 -2.13 -2.73 -31.90
N LEU A 286 -2.02 -2.06 -33.04
CA LEU A 286 -0.95 -2.31 -34.01
C LEU A 286 0.43 -1.87 -33.47
N ILE A 287 0.51 -0.64 -32.95
CA ILE A 287 1.79 0.02 -32.60
C ILE A 287 2.27 -0.41 -31.20
N ALA A 288 1.38 -0.62 -30.22
CA ALA A 288 1.81 -1.05 -28.88
C ALA A 288 1.80 -2.57 -28.69
N GLY A 289 1.01 -3.32 -29.46
CA GLY A 289 0.93 -4.79 -29.35
C GLY A 289 1.78 -5.52 -30.39
N ILE A 290 1.42 -5.35 -31.66
CA ILE A 290 1.98 -6.17 -32.76
C ILE A 290 3.43 -5.78 -33.05
N TYR A 291 3.73 -4.47 -33.13
CA TYR A 291 5.07 -4.00 -33.50
C TYR A 291 6.18 -4.43 -32.51
N PRO A 292 6.03 -4.23 -31.18
CA PRO A 292 7.01 -4.73 -30.21
C PRO A 292 7.14 -6.26 -30.22
N GLY A 293 6.02 -6.97 -30.38
CA GLY A 293 6.02 -8.43 -30.49
C GLY A 293 6.81 -8.92 -31.70
N ALA A 294 6.70 -8.24 -32.84
CA ALA A 294 7.47 -8.54 -34.04
C ALA A 294 8.97 -8.28 -33.85
N ILE A 295 9.34 -7.14 -33.25
CA ILE A 295 10.76 -6.85 -32.92
C ILE A 295 11.31 -7.90 -31.95
N GLN A 296 10.56 -8.24 -30.90
CA GLN A 296 11.00 -9.29 -29.98
C GLN A 296 11.21 -10.63 -30.69
N GLN A 297 10.24 -11.05 -31.51
CA GLN A 297 10.26 -12.37 -32.15
C GLN A 297 11.31 -12.49 -33.26
N PHE A 298 11.44 -11.48 -34.11
CA PHE A 298 12.26 -11.56 -35.33
C PHE A 298 13.62 -10.89 -35.20
N GLN A 299 13.79 -9.96 -34.26
CA GLN A 299 15.05 -9.23 -34.09
C GLN A 299 15.76 -9.55 -32.78
N VAL A 300 15.06 -9.70 -31.66
CA VAL A 300 15.68 -9.93 -30.35
C VAL A 300 15.95 -11.40 -30.11
N LYS A 301 14.93 -12.27 -30.12
CA LYS A 301 15.09 -13.70 -29.83
C LYS A 301 16.21 -14.40 -30.62
N PRO A 302 16.43 -14.12 -31.93
CA PRO A 302 17.53 -14.76 -32.67
C PRO A 302 18.94 -14.36 -32.19
N SER A 303 19.08 -13.23 -31.49
CA SER A 303 20.38 -12.69 -31.07
C SER A 303 20.28 -12.03 -29.70
N GLU A 304 19.50 -12.64 -28.80
CA GLU A 304 19.04 -12.02 -27.53
C GLU A 304 20.22 -11.65 -26.64
N SER A 305 21.20 -12.57 -26.51
CA SER A 305 22.42 -12.33 -25.73
C SER A 305 23.14 -11.05 -26.15
N SER A 306 23.29 -10.79 -27.45
CA SER A 306 23.99 -9.60 -27.94
C SER A 306 23.16 -8.32 -27.82
N LYS A 307 21.85 -8.39 -28.03
CA LYS A 307 20.96 -7.21 -28.04
C LYS A 307 20.54 -6.76 -26.66
N GLU A 308 20.34 -7.71 -25.74
CA GLU A 308 19.97 -7.42 -24.36
C GLU A 308 21.20 -7.16 -23.48
N ALA A 309 22.41 -7.58 -23.87
CA ALA A 309 23.65 -7.34 -23.13
C ALA A 309 23.81 -5.91 -22.56
N PRO A 310 23.67 -4.82 -23.36
CA PRO A 310 23.82 -3.47 -22.82
C PRO A 310 22.74 -3.11 -21.79
N PHE A 311 21.53 -3.64 -21.90
CA PHE A 311 20.43 -3.38 -20.97
C PHE A 311 20.60 -4.18 -19.68
N ILE A 312 21.06 -5.42 -19.79
CA ILE A 312 21.46 -6.25 -18.65
C ILE A 312 22.62 -5.59 -17.90
N GLN A 313 23.65 -5.12 -18.61
CA GLN A 313 24.78 -4.44 -17.98
C GLN A 313 24.34 -3.19 -17.22
N ARG A 314 23.47 -2.35 -17.80
CA ARG A 314 22.89 -1.19 -17.08
C ARG A 314 22.16 -1.59 -15.81
N ASN A 315 21.42 -2.71 -15.83
CA ASN A 315 20.73 -3.22 -14.65
C ASN A 315 21.73 -3.73 -13.60
N ILE A 316 22.78 -4.45 -14.01
CA ILE A 316 23.87 -4.89 -13.12
C ILE A 316 24.53 -3.69 -12.47
N ASP A 317 24.95 -2.69 -13.25
CA ASP A 317 25.61 -1.48 -12.76
C ASP A 317 24.71 -0.71 -11.78
N ALA A 318 23.44 -0.53 -12.14
CA ALA A 318 22.47 0.14 -11.27
C ALA A 318 22.22 -0.64 -9.97
N THR A 319 22.16 -1.97 -10.03
CA THR A 319 21.98 -2.82 -8.84
C THR A 319 23.21 -2.76 -7.96
N ARG A 320 24.41 -2.90 -8.52
CA ARG A 320 25.66 -2.81 -7.77
C ARG A 320 25.78 -1.46 -7.09
N SER A 321 25.51 -0.37 -7.79
CA SER A 321 25.52 0.98 -7.22
C SER A 321 24.46 1.15 -6.12
N ALA A 322 23.24 0.65 -6.31
CA ALA A 322 22.18 0.75 -5.31
C ALA A 322 22.47 -0.04 -4.02
N TYR A 323 23.19 -1.15 -4.12
CA TYR A 323 23.62 -1.97 -2.98
C TYR A 323 25.03 -1.65 -2.47
N ASP A 324 25.68 -0.61 -3.01
CA ASP A 324 27.05 -0.20 -2.66
C ASP A 324 28.09 -1.32 -2.87
N LEU A 325 27.99 -2.03 -4.01
CA LEU A 325 28.83 -3.17 -4.37
C LEU A 325 29.88 -2.85 -5.44
N ASP A 326 30.04 -1.58 -5.81
CA ASP A 326 30.92 -1.17 -6.90
C ASP A 326 32.40 -1.45 -6.56
N ASP A 327 32.80 -1.28 -5.30
CA ASP A 327 34.17 -1.45 -4.81
C ASP A 327 34.50 -2.86 -4.29
N VAL A 328 33.68 -3.86 -4.62
CA VAL A 328 33.92 -5.25 -4.20
C VAL A 328 35.06 -5.88 -5.02
N THR A 329 36.17 -6.20 -4.35
CA THR A 329 37.28 -6.94 -4.94
C THR A 329 36.96 -8.44 -4.98
N MET A 330 36.73 -8.98 -6.17
CA MET A 330 36.62 -10.43 -6.36
C MET A 330 38.01 -11.06 -6.25
N GLN A 331 38.17 -12.01 -5.33
CA GLN A 331 39.36 -12.84 -5.23
C GLN A 331 39.01 -14.28 -5.58
N ASP A 332 39.44 -14.70 -6.76
CA ASP A 332 39.38 -16.11 -7.12
C ASP A 332 40.41 -16.86 -6.27
N TYR A 333 39.94 -17.86 -5.53
CA TYR A 333 40.82 -18.77 -4.80
C TYR A 333 40.70 -20.16 -5.39
N ASN A 334 41.85 -20.83 -5.57
CA ASN A 334 41.87 -22.23 -5.96
C ASN A 334 41.56 -23.09 -4.75
N ALA A 335 40.32 -23.57 -4.64
CA ALA A 335 39.92 -24.53 -3.61
C ALA A 335 40.82 -25.78 -3.72
N THR A 336 41.78 -25.90 -2.81
CA THR A 336 42.72 -27.02 -2.79
C THR A 336 42.19 -28.08 -1.85
N ILE A 337 41.74 -29.22 -2.39
CA ILE A 337 41.20 -30.35 -1.62
C ILE A 337 42.28 -31.21 -0.94
N SER A 338 43.55 -30.98 -1.25
CA SER A 338 44.70 -31.63 -0.60
C SER A 338 45.39 -30.63 0.32
N THR A 339 45.32 -30.88 1.64
CA THR A 339 45.89 -30.03 2.67
C THR A 339 47.24 -30.56 3.14
N ASN A 340 48.19 -29.67 3.41
CA ASN A 340 49.47 -30.04 4.04
C ASN A 340 49.34 -30.05 5.57
N ALA A 341 50.08 -30.92 6.26
CA ALA A 341 50.10 -30.96 7.71
C ALA A 341 50.47 -29.57 8.30
N GLY A 342 49.65 -29.05 9.22
CA GLY A 342 49.86 -27.76 9.87
C GLY A 342 49.32 -26.53 9.12
N GLN A 343 48.82 -26.67 7.89
CA GLN A 343 48.31 -25.54 7.08
C GLN A 343 47.13 -24.81 7.74
N LEU A 344 46.28 -25.54 8.43
CA LEU A 344 45.09 -25.03 9.12
C LEU A 344 45.38 -24.44 10.51
N ALA A 345 46.61 -24.55 11.02
CA ALA A 345 46.95 -24.06 12.36
C ALA A 345 46.84 -22.53 12.48
N LYS A 346 47.07 -21.80 11.37
CA LYS A 346 46.93 -20.33 11.32
C LYS A 346 45.46 -19.88 11.30
N ASP A 347 44.56 -20.74 10.86
CA ASP A 347 43.11 -20.47 10.74
C ASP A 347 42.31 -21.11 11.87
N ALA A 348 42.96 -21.52 12.97
CA ALA A 348 42.32 -22.22 14.07
C ALA A 348 41.10 -21.45 14.63
N SER A 349 41.16 -20.11 14.70
CA SER A 349 40.04 -19.26 15.09
C SER A 349 38.88 -19.31 14.11
N THR A 350 39.15 -19.26 12.79
CA THR A 350 38.16 -19.36 11.72
C THR A 350 37.51 -20.74 11.70
N ILE A 351 38.31 -21.80 11.78
CA ILE A 351 37.83 -23.20 11.80
C ILE A 351 36.94 -23.44 13.02
N SER A 352 37.34 -22.91 14.18
CA SER A 352 36.57 -23.00 15.42
C SER A 352 35.25 -22.19 15.42
N ASN A 353 34.92 -21.52 14.30
CA ASN A 353 33.70 -20.74 14.09
C ASN A 353 33.01 -21.05 12.75
N ILE A 354 33.41 -22.10 12.02
CA ILE A 354 32.70 -22.52 10.79
C ILE A 354 31.28 -22.90 11.17
N ARG A 355 30.29 -22.16 10.65
CA ARG A 355 28.88 -22.43 10.89
C ARG A 355 28.50 -23.77 10.25
N LEU A 356 28.02 -24.69 11.07
CA LEU A 356 27.43 -25.97 10.65
C LEU A 356 25.91 -25.92 10.67
N MET A 357 25.35 -24.94 11.37
CA MET A 357 23.93 -24.75 11.59
C MET A 357 23.33 -23.77 10.60
N ASP A 358 22.40 -24.22 9.75
CA ASP A 358 21.64 -23.33 8.88
C ASP A 358 20.43 -22.77 9.64
N PRO A 359 20.34 -21.43 9.83
CA PRO A 359 19.22 -20.82 10.54
C PRO A 359 17.86 -21.02 9.85
N ASN A 360 17.84 -21.30 8.54
CA ASN A 360 16.60 -21.46 7.78
C ASN A 360 15.89 -22.81 8.02
N VAL A 361 16.57 -23.78 8.65
CA VAL A 361 16.01 -25.13 8.90
C VAL A 361 15.92 -25.49 10.38
N LEU A 362 16.57 -24.71 11.26
CA LEU A 362 16.67 -25.04 12.69
C LEU A 362 15.46 -24.66 13.54
N SER A 363 14.52 -23.88 13.00
CA SER A 363 13.31 -23.46 13.73
C SER A 363 12.51 -24.65 14.30
N ALA A 364 12.38 -25.75 13.55
CA ALA A 364 11.70 -26.95 14.04
C ALA A 364 12.38 -27.55 15.28
N THR A 365 13.71 -27.59 15.29
CA THR A 365 14.50 -28.10 16.42
C THR A 365 14.46 -27.16 17.61
N PHE A 366 14.52 -25.83 17.39
CA PHE A 366 14.31 -24.84 18.44
C PHE A 366 12.92 -24.97 19.06
N ARG A 367 11.88 -25.17 18.26
CA ARG A 367 10.53 -25.43 18.78
C ARG A 367 10.51 -26.72 19.62
N GLN A 368 11.04 -27.81 19.10
CA GLN A 368 11.04 -29.09 19.81
C GLN A 368 11.77 -29.04 21.16
N LEU A 369 12.91 -28.33 21.24
CA LEU A 369 13.79 -28.36 22.42
C LEU A 369 13.56 -27.19 23.37
N GLN A 370 13.17 -26.02 22.85
CA GLN A 370 13.19 -24.76 23.57
C GLN A 370 11.85 -24.04 23.61
N GLN A 371 10.80 -24.52 22.91
CA GLN A 371 9.45 -23.94 23.01
C GLN A 371 8.85 -24.14 24.41
N ILE A 372 9.04 -25.33 24.97
CA ILE A 372 8.60 -25.79 26.30
C ILE A 372 7.07 -25.87 26.45
N LYS A 373 6.32 -24.85 25.98
CA LYS A 373 4.86 -24.78 26.03
C LYS A 373 4.29 -24.27 24.71
N PRO A 374 3.13 -24.78 24.27
CA PRO A 374 2.56 -24.47 22.95
C PRO A 374 2.24 -22.98 22.75
N TYR A 375 2.02 -22.23 23.83
CA TYR A 375 1.79 -20.78 23.79
C TYR A 375 3.06 -19.94 23.57
N TYR A 376 4.22 -20.58 23.38
CA TYR A 376 5.40 -19.93 22.83
C TYR A 376 5.67 -20.44 21.43
N THR A 377 6.43 -19.69 20.63
CA THR A 377 6.94 -20.15 19.34
C THR A 377 8.25 -19.46 18.99
N PHE A 378 8.86 -19.91 17.89
CA PHE A 378 9.98 -19.25 17.22
C PHE A 378 9.56 -18.91 15.78
N PRO A 379 10.20 -17.91 15.13
CA PRO A 379 9.97 -17.60 13.72
C PRO A 379 10.37 -18.78 12.81
N GLU A 380 9.88 -18.78 11.57
CA GLU A 380 10.14 -19.87 10.61
C GLU A 380 11.62 -19.96 10.22
N SER A 381 12.26 -18.81 10.05
CA SER A 381 13.71 -18.63 9.89
C SER A 381 14.30 -18.04 11.16
N LEU A 382 15.47 -18.53 11.57
CA LEU A 382 16.21 -17.95 12.69
C LEU A 382 17.23 -16.92 12.19
N ASP A 383 17.85 -16.20 13.11
CA ASP A 383 18.89 -15.22 12.79
C ASP A 383 20.27 -15.72 13.21
N ILE A 384 21.30 -15.04 12.73
CA ILE A 384 22.67 -15.28 13.18
C ILE A 384 23.25 -14.00 13.74
N ASP A 385 23.89 -14.15 14.89
CA ASP A 385 24.61 -13.08 15.55
C ASP A 385 25.89 -13.63 16.22
N ARG A 386 26.75 -12.74 16.73
CA ARG A 386 28.03 -13.11 17.36
C ARG A 386 28.09 -12.62 18.80
N TYR A 387 28.40 -13.54 19.71
CA TYR A 387 28.53 -13.24 21.13
C TYR A 387 29.91 -13.58 21.66
N THR A 388 30.36 -12.82 22.66
CA THR A 388 31.59 -13.14 23.39
C THR A 388 31.25 -14.07 24.54
N VAL A 389 31.68 -15.33 24.44
CA VAL A 389 31.49 -16.35 25.47
C VAL A 389 32.85 -16.75 26.01
N ASN A 390 33.07 -16.60 27.32
CA ASN A 390 34.36 -16.86 27.98
C ASN A 390 35.56 -16.14 27.33
N GLY A 391 35.36 -14.90 26.87
CA GLY A 391 36.40 -14.09 26.23
C GLY A 391 36.67 -14.42 24.75
N VAL A 392 35.92 -15.36 24.15
CA VAL A 392 36.05 -15.74 22.73
C VAL A 392 34.77 -15.39 21.97
N SER A 393 34.91 -14.72 20.83
CA SER A 393 33.78 -14.46 19.93
C SER A 393 33.32 -15.76 19.26
N ARG A 394 32.03 -16.05 19.36
CA ARG A 394 31.38 -17.24 18.82
C ARG A 394 30.19 -16.84 17.96
N ASP A 395 30.06 -17.50 16.81
CA ASP A 395 28.87 -17.44 15.97
C ASP A 395 27.72 -18.19 16.66
N ALA A 396 26.53 -17.60 16.68
CA ALA A 396 25.36 -18.16 17.32
C ALA A 396 24.12 -18.04 16.43
N VAL A 397 23.37 -19.13 16.31
CA VAL A 397 22.02 -19.09 15.77
C VAL A 397 21.09 -18.65 16.89
N VAL A 398 20.35 -17.57 16.66
CA VAL A 398 19.59 -16.89 17.71
C VAL A 398 18.15 -16.71 17.31
N ALA A 399 17.28 -16.71 18.32
CA ALA A 399 15.88 -16.39 18.15
C ALA A 399 15.27 -15.94 19.47
N ILE A 400 14.18 -15.19 19.35
CA ILE A 400 13.37 -14.79 20.49
C ILE A 400 12.24 -15.79 20.64
N ARG A 401 11.97 -16.22 21.89
CA ARG A 401 10.81 -17.04 22.21
C ARG A 401 9.59 -16.15 22.31
N GLU A 402 8.85 -16.06 21.21
CA GLU A 402 7.71 -15.17 21.07
C GLU A 402 6.41 -15.82 21.55
N LEU A 403 5.39 -15.00 21.80
CA LEU A 403 4.08 -15.49 22.22
C LEU A 403 3.33 -16.09 21.02
N ASN A 404 2.69 -17.24 21.23
CA ASN A 404 1.78 -17.87 20.30
C ASN A 404 0.40 -18.05 20.95
N ILE A 405 -0.49 -17.08 20.76
CA ILE A 405 -1.83 -17.15 21.34
C ILE A 405 -2.62 -18.36 20.84
N GLU A 406 -2.37 -18.83 19.61
CA GLU A 406 -3.08 -19.98 19.06
C GLU A 406 -2.77 -21.29 19.81
N GLY A 407 -1.58 -21.39 20.40
CA GLY A 407 -1.19 -22.52 21.22
C GLY A 407 -1.72 -22.50 22.65
N ASN A 408 -2.47 -21.47 23.05
CA ASN A 408 -3.07 -21.41 24.39
C ASN A 408 -4.27 -22.36 24.51
N PRO A 409 -4.27 -23.37 25.41
CA PRO A 409 -5.34 -24.36 25.52
C PRO A 409 -6.65 -23.81 26.10
N SER A 410 -6.64 -22.62 26.72
CA SER A 410 -7.80 -22.02 27.37
C SER A 410 -8.06 -20.61 26.84
N ARG A 411 -8.28 -20.49 25.53
CA ARG A 411 -8.46 -19.19 24.90
C ARG A 411 -9.75 -18.51 25.34
N ASN A 412 -9.61 -17.27 25.78
CA ASN A 412 -10.69 -16.32 25.97
C ASN A 412 -10.06 -14.93 25.98
N TRP A 413 -10.88 -13.89 25.84
CA TRP A 413 -10.38 -12.52 25.77
C TRP A 413 -9.44 -12.13 26.92
N ILE A 414 -9.74 -12.55 28.15
CA ILE A 414 -8.92 -12.24 29.33
C ILE A 414 -7.55 -12.89 29.18
N ASN A 415 -7.51 -14.18 28.84
CA ASN A 415 -6.25 -14.88 28.68
C ASN A 415 -5.42 -14.30 27.52
N ASP A 416 -6.06 -13.99 26.40
CA ASP A 416 -5.37 -13.55 25.17
C ASP A 416 -4.85 -12.10 25.26
N HIS A 417 -5.42 -11.25 26.14
CA HIS A 417 -5.09 -9.82 26.17
C HIS A 417 -4.62 -9.29 27.53
N LEU A 418 -4.87 -10.00 28.65
CA LEU A 418 -4.49 -9.57 30.00
C LEU A 418 -3.51 -10.52 30.69
N VAL A 419 -3.54 -11.81 30.36
CA VAL A 419 -2.69 -12.82 31.02
C VAL A 419 -1.47 -13.13 30.17
N TYR A 420 -1.67 -13.59 28.93
CA TYR A 420 -0.59 -13.90 27.99
C TYR A 420 -0.28 -12.67 27.15
N THR A 421 0.60 -11.81 27.65
CA THR A 421 0.85 -10.48 27.06
C THR A 421 2.19 -10.35 26.36
N HIS A 422 3.12 -11.27 26.60
CA HIS A 422 4.49 -11.18 26.10
C HIS A 422 5.10 -12.57 25.84
N GLY A 423 6.09 -12.60 24.95
CA GLY A 423 7.03 -13.72 24.84
C GLY A 423 8.03 -13.71 25.98
N PHE A 424 8.77 -14.80 26.17
CA PHE A 424 9.73 -14.89 27.27
C PHE A 424 10.98 -15.67 26.89
N GLY A 425 12.08 -14.94 26.77
CA GLY A 425 13.42 -15.46 26.68
C GLY A 425 14.06 -15.27 25.31
N PHE A 426 15.37 -15.10 25.36
CA PHE A 426 16.27 -15.16 24.23
C PHE A 426 16.89 -16.56 24.19
N VAL A 427 16.93 -17.18 23.02
CA VAL A 427 17.51 -18.52 22.83
C VAL A 427 18.63 -18.42 21.82
N ALA A 428 19.79 -18.94 22.18
CA ALA A 428 20.97 -18.91 21.34
C ALA A 428 21.67 -20.26 21.39
N ALA A 429 21.95 -20.82 20.21
CA ALA A 429 22.75 -22.02 20.05
C ALA A 429 24.07 -21.68 19.34
N TYR A 430 25.15 -22.36 19.71
CA TYR A 430 26.42 -22.19 19.00
C TYR A 430 26.26 -22.59 17.54
N GLY A 431 26.66 -21.74 16.59
CA GLY A 431 26.48 -22.02 15.16
C GLY A 431 27.27 -23.24 14.65
N ASN A 432 28.17 -23.77 15.47
CA ASN A 432 29.10 -24.84 15.08
C ASN A 432 29.28 -25.97 16.11
N ALA A 433 28.46 -26.01 17.16
CA ALA A 433 28.57 -27.05 18.19
C ALA A 433 27.23 -27.77 18.38
N VAL A 434 27.27 -29.09 18.29
CA VAL A 434 26.13 -29.98 18.57
C VAL A 434 26.41 -30.84 19.78
N ASP A 435 25.35 -31.35 20.41
CA ASP A 435 25.46 -32.38 21.45
C ASP A 435 25.72 -33.78 20.84
N ALA A 436 25.78 -34.80 21.69
CA ALA A 436 26.02 -36.19 21.26
C ALA A 436 24.92 -36.77 20.35
N ASP A 437 23.71 -36.21 20.40
CA ASP A 437 22.57 -36.61 19.56
C ASP A 437 22.50 -35.80 18.24
N GLY A 438 23.44 -34.88 18.01
CA GLY A 438 23.45 -33.97 16.86
C GLY A 438 22.48 -32.78 16.99
N LYS A 439 21.94 -32.51 18.20
CA LYS A 439 21.07 -31.36 18.44
C LYS A 439 21.91 -30.11 18.70
N PRO A 440 21.37 -28.91 18.45
CA PRO A 440 22.07 -27.66 18.75
C PRO A 440 22.49 -27.57 20.22
N ASN A 441 23.75 -27.21 20.46
CA ASN A 441 24.21 -26.91 21.81
C ASN A 441 23.86 -25.46 22.17
N PHE A 442 22.98 -25.29 23.16
CA PHE A 442 22.46 -23.98 23.55
C PHE A 442 23.41 -23.25 24.51
N LEU A 443 23.78 -22.01 24.16
CA LEU A 443 24.52 -21.11 25.05
C LEU A 443 23.56 -20.34 25.97
N VAL A 444 22.37 -19.98 25.47
CA VAL A 444 21.23 -19.46 26.25
C VAL A 444 20.00 -20.27 25.86
N GLY A 445 19.26 -20.75 26.84
CA GLY A 445 18.04 -21.51 26.65
C GLY A 445 17.26 -21.61 27.96
N ASP A 446 16.24 -22.45 27.92
CA ASP A 446 15.34 -22.82 29.01
C ASP A 446 14.51 -21.65 29.56
N LEU A 447 13.73 -21.92 30.61
CA LEU A 447 12.88 -20.97 31.31
C LEU A 447 13.15 -21.08 32.83
N PRO A 448 13.57 -19.98 33.49
CA PRO A 448 14.05 -18.73 32.92
C PRO A 448 15.46 -18.87 32.32
N PRO A 449 15.83 -18.08 31.29
CA PRO A 449 17.17 -18.11 30.71
C PRO A 449 18.17 -17.48 31.68
N THR A 450 18.84 -18.31 32.48
CA THR A 450 19.69 -17.88 33.61
C THR A 450 21.19 -18.01 33.33
N LYS A 451 21.57 -18.56 32.17
CA LYS A 451 22.95 -18.89 31.80
C LYS A 451 23.34 -18.26 30.47
N GLY A 452 24.66 -18.14 30.24
CA GLY A 452 25.25 -17.80 28.94
C GLY A 452 25.71 -16.35 28.83
N LEU A 453 24.78 -15.42 28.60
CA LEU A 453 25.09 -14.03 28.20
C LEU A 453 25.00 -13.00 29.35
N GLY A 454 24.98 -13.45 30.60
CA GLY A 454 24.86 -12.58 31.76
C GLY A 454 23.40 -12.22 32.08
N LYS A 455 23.20 -11.10 32.79
CA LYS A 455 21.87 -10.64 33.23
C LYS A 455 21.26 -9.72 32.18
N PHE A 456 20.06 -10.06 31.70
CA PHE A 456 19.26 -9.26 30.80
C PHE A 456 17.77 -9.39 31.15
N GLU A 457 16.93 -8.55 30.55
CA GLU A 457 15.48 -8.61 30.69
C GLU A 457 14.92 -9.63 29.67
N PRO A 458 14.37 -10.79 30.10
CA PRO A 458 13.92 -11.83 29.18
C PRO A 458 12.53 -11.58 28.56
N ARG A 459 11.76 -10.58 29.02
CA ARG A 459 10.38 -10.37 28.59
C ARG A 459 10.30 -9.62 27.26
N VAL A 460 9.49 -10.15 26.34
CA VAL A 460 9.41 -9.67 24.95
C VAL A 460 7.99 -9.18 24.66
N TYR A 461 7.78 -7.87 24.80
CA TYR A 461 6.50 -7.22 24.52
C TYR A 461 6.37 -6.75 23.06
N PHE A 462 7.49 -6.63 22.36
CA PHE A 462 7.56 -6.27 20.95
C PHE A 462 8.39 -7.33 20.23
N GLY A 463 7.80 -7.95 19.22
CA GLY A 463 8.39 -9.03 18.43
C GLY A 463 7.73 -9.11 17.06
N GLU A 464 8.14 -10.07 16.27
CA GLU A 464 7.62 -10.33 14.92
C GLU A 464 6.25 -11.03 14.96
N ASN A 465 6.05 -11.91 15.94
CA ASN A 465 4.78 -12.55 16.23
C ASN A 465 4.16 -12.00 17.53
N VAL A 466 3.36 -10.95 17.38
CA VAL A 466 2.63 -10.30 18.48
C VAL A 466 1.12 -10.32 18.25
N PRO A 467 0.31 -10.39 19.32
CA PRO A 467 -1.13 -10.27 19.19
C PRO A 467 -1.55 -8.88 18.72
N SER A 468 -2.80 -8.77 18.28
CA SER A 468 -3.35 -7.49 17.80
C SER A 468 -3.26 -6.35 18.83
N TYR A 469 -3.35 -6.68 20.12
CA TYR A 469 -3.03 -5.81 21.25
C TYR A 469 -2.88 -6.64 22.53
N SER A 470 -2.21 -6.06 23.52
CA SER A 470 -2.17 -6.56 24.90
C SER A 470 -2.35 -5.40 25.86
N ILE A 471 -3.07 -5.64 26.96
CA ILE A 471 -3.27 -4.66 28.02
C ILE A 471 -2.37 -5.10 29.18
N ILE A 472 -1.30 -4.34 29.37
CA ILE A 472 -0.22 -4.67 30.28
C ILE A 472 -0.20 -3.72 31.47
N GLY A 473 0.43 -4.16 32.56
CA GLY A 473 0.46 -3.43 33.81
C GLY A 473 -0.87 -3.48 34.55
N GLY A 474 -1.13 -2.47 35.38
CA GLY A 474 -2.35 -2.39 36.18
C GLY A 474 -2.17 -1.55 37.43
N LYS A 475 -3.20 -1.53 38.29
CA LYS A 475 -3.04 -0.98 39.64
C LYS A 475 -1.93 -1.78 40.34
N LYS A 476 -1.02 -1.10 41.04
CA LYS A 476 -0.01 -1.76 41.87
C LYS A 476 -0.71 -2.57 42.96
N THR A 477 -0.90 -3.85 42.71
CA THR A 477 -1.39 -4.85 43.65
C THR A 477 -0.23 -5.72 44.09
N ASN A 478 -0.38 -6.41 45.22
CA ASN A 478 0.62 -7.36 45.71
C ASN A 478 0.63 -8.68 44.92
N SER A 479 -0.28 -8.84 43.95
CA SER A 479 -0.43 -10.05 43.14
C SER A 479 -0.20 -9.69 41.66
N PRO A 480 0.90 -10.19 41.04
CA PRO A 480 1.18 -9.90 39.64
C PRO A 480 0.12 -10.52 38.71
N VAL A 481 -0.22 -9.80 37.64
CA VAL A 481 -1.42 -10.07 36.82
C VAL A 481 -1.13 -10.68 35.45
N GLU A 482 0.08 -10.52 34.93
CA GLU A 482 0.52 -11.10 33.66
C GLU A 482 1.25 -12.41 33.93
N PHE A 483 1.02 -13.40 33.07
CA PHE A 483 1.80 -14.63 33.08
C PHE A 483 3.22 -14.36 32.63
N ASP A 484 4.22 -14.89 33.34
CA ASP A 484 5.64 -14.69 33.04
C ASP A 484 6.22 -15.94 32.35
N TYR A 485 6.32 -17.04 33.09
CA TYR A 485 6.79 -18.34 32.59
C TYR A 485 6.32 -19.49 33.50
N PRO A 486 6.23 -20.75 32.99
CA PRO A 486 5.88 -21.91 33.81
C PRO A 486 6.98 -22.22 34.83
N ASP A 487 6.60 -22.48 36.08
CA ASP A 487 7.53 -22.73 37.17
C ASP A 487 6.95 -23.77 38.13
N ASP A 488 7.43 -25.01 38.03
CA ASP A 488 6.97 -26.13 38.85
C ASP A 488 7.33 -25.97 40.34
N THR A 489 8.26 -25.05 40.67
CA THR A 489 8.59 -24.74 42.08
C THR A 489 7.61 -23.75 42.71
N SER A 490 6.85 -23.03 41.89
CA SER A 490 5.82 -22.10 42.35
C SER A 490 4.52 -22.84 42.70
N ALA A 491 3.83 -22.39 43.76
CA ALA A 491 2.62 -23.06 44.28
C ALA A 491 1.49 -23.27 43.25
N ASN A 492 1.45 -22.41 42.23
CA ASN A 492 0.46 -22.47 41.14
C ASN A 492 1.03 -23.00 39.82
N GLY A 493 2.26 -23.55 39.81
CA GLY A 493 2.94 -24.06 38.61
C GLY A 493 3.38 -22.98 37.61
N GLN A 494 3.35 -21.70 38.00
CA GLN A 494 3.73 -20.57 37.16
C GLN A 494 4.24 -19.40 37.99
N LYS A 495 5.06 -18.57 37.34
CA LYS A 495 5.43 -17.25 37.82
C LYS A 495 4.67 -16.19 37.05
N ASN A 496 4.32 -15.11 37.75
CA ASN A 496 3.64 -13.97 37.17
C ASN A 496 4.49 -12.71 37.32
N TYR A 497 4.25 -11.76 36.43
CA TYR A 497 4.87 -10.45 36.42
C TYR A 497 3.80 -9.37 36.20
N THR A 498 4.12 -8.12 36.52
CA THR A 498 3.29 -6.98 36.13
C THR A 498 4.23 -5.99 35.47
N TYR A 499 3.92 -5.60 34.24
CA TYR A 499 4.75 -4.68 33.48
C TYR A 499 5.04 -3.40 34.27
N THR A 500 6.32 -3.07 34.40
CA THR A 500 6.79 -1.84 35.09
C THR A 500 7.55 -0.89 34.17
N GLY A 501 7.69 -1.24 32.89
CA GLY A 501 8.34 -0.38 31.90
C GLY A 501 7.47 0.82 31.51
N THR A 502 8.03 1.68 30.66
CA THR A 502 7.38 2.91 30.17
C THR A 502 6.82 2.78 28.76
N GLY A 503 7.02 1.65 28.10
CA GLY A 503 6.59 1.40 26.72
C GLY A 503 5.08 1.16 26.62
N GLY A 504 4.53 1.46 25.44
CA GLY A 504 3.11 1.28 25.15
C GLY A 504 2.28 2.55 25.36
N VAL A 505 0.96 2.40 25.26
CA VAL A 505 0.01 3.52 25.25
C VAL A 505 -0.76 3.58 26.57
N PRO A 506 -0.84 4.74 27.25
CA PRO A 506 -1.55 4.83 28.52
C PRO A 506 -3.07 4.64 28.37
N VAL A 507 -3.60 3.56 28.95
CA VAL A 507 -5.05 3.23 28.93
C VAL A 507 -5.78 3.70 30.20
N GLY A 508 -5.07 4.01 31.29
CA GLY A 508 -5.62 4.07 32.66
C GLY A 508 -6.76 5.06 32.95
N SER A 509 -7.06 6.02 32.06
CA SER A 509 -8.21 6.93 32.22
C SER A 509 -9.50 6.30 31.71
N THR A 510 -10.64 6.66 32.30
CA THR A 510 -11.97 6.18 31.87
C THR A 510 -12.27 6.53 30.40
N LEU A 511 -11.83 7.72 29.96
CA LEU A 511 -11.95 8.15 28.58
C LEU A 511 -11.11 7.29 27.62
N ASN A 512 -9.84 7.02 27.95
CA ASN A 512 -8.99 6.19 27.11
C ASN A 512 -9.53 4.76 27.04
N LYS A 513 -9.95 4.17 28.17
CA LYS A 513 -10.64 2.87 28.19
C LYS A 513 -11.84 2.83 27.23
N LEU A 514 -12.70 3.86 27.23
CA LEU A 514 -13.85 3.94 26.33
C LEU A 514 -13.45 4.02 24.86
N ILE A 515 -12.43 4.82 24.54
CA ILE A 515 -11.92 4.96 23.17
C ILE A 515 -11.32 3.65 22.68
N PHE A 516 -10.51 2.98 23.50
CA PHE A 516 -9.95 1.66 23.18
C PHE A 516 -11.04 0.59 23.04
N ALA A 517 -12.06 0.60 23.90
CA ALA A 517 -13.23 -0.27 23.77
C ALA A 517 -13.95 -0.06 22.44
N LEU A 518 -14.09 1.19 21.97
CA LEU A 518 -14.66 1.51 20.67
C LEU A 518 -13.76 1.09 19.50
N LYS A 519 -12.44 1.32 19.58
CA LYS A 519 -11.48 0.95 18.53
C LYS A 519 -11.41 -0.56 18.31
N TYR A 520 -11.34 -1.32 19.40
CA TYR A 520 -11.22 -2.78 19.36
C TYR A 520 -12.58 -3.51 19.38
N GLY A 521 -13.69 -2.78 19.56
CA GLY A 521 -15.03 -3.36 19.64
C GLY A 521 -15.24 -4.24 20.87
N GLU A 522 -14.52 -3.96 21.97
CA GLU A 522 -14.46 -4.83 23.15
C GLU A 522 -14.83 -4.09 24.44
N GLN A 523 -15.96 -4.48 25.04
CA GLN A 523 -16.52 -3.82 26.22
C GLN A 523 -15.73 -4.14 27.49
N ARG A 524 -15.04 -5.29 27.54
CA ARG A 524 -14.27 -5.71 28.72
C ARG A 524 -13.12 -4.77 29.07
N ILE A 525 -12.65 -3.94 28.12
CA ILE A 525 -11.63 -2.91 28.35
C ILE A 525 -12.10 -1.84 29.37
N LEU A 526 -13.42 -1.62 29.49
CA LEU A 526 -13.99 -0.67 30.44
C LEU A 526 -13.96 -1.17 31.89
N LEU A 527 -14.03 -2.49 32.07
CA LEU A 527 -13.96 -3.15 33.37
C LEU A 527 -12.53 -3.06 33.93
#